data_AF-A0A9F5MW42-F1
#
_entry.id   AF-A0A9F5MW42-F1
#
_cell.length_a   1.000
_cell.length_b   1.000
_cell.length_c   1.000
_cell.angle_alpha   90.00
_cell.angle_beta   90.00
_cell.angle_gamma   90.00
#
_symmetry.space_group_name_H-M   'P 1'
#
loop_
_entity.id
_entity.type
_entity.pdbx_description
1 polymer ?
#
loop_
_entity_poly.entity_id
_entity_poly.type
_entity_poly.pdbx_seq_one_letter_code
_entity_poly.pdbx_strand_id
1 'polypeptide(L)'
;MQPGKVSEPHSFKEKVFKKKKKACIVCKESIEAQGLVCRVCKMASHKKCEAKVPSSCQPPPPGELRRNTTPVRRIEHLGSTKSLNTAKQRNTLPRSFSLDHVMERKYDFDLIYITERIISVSFPPALEEQRYRSNLREVAQMLKSKHEDKYLLLNLSEKRHDIIRLNPKVQDFGWPDLHAPPLDKICSICKTMETWLNSDPQHVAVLHCKGNKGKTGVIVASYMYYSKISASADQALSTLTMRKFCEDKVAASLQPSQKRYIHYFSGLLSGTIKMNSNTLFLHHVLLPAIPTFEAGGGYQPFLKIYQSMQLVYTSGIYSLHGASGTQKLCITLEPALLLKGDVMVKCYHKQLQGTERDVVFRVQFHTCTIHSTQLWFSKDELDEAWRGEQRG
;
A
#
# COMPACT_ATOMS: atom_id res chain seq x y z
N MET A 1 -43.34 -26.65 42.98
CA MET A 1 -42.90 -25.42 43.67
C MET A 1 -41.50 -25.63 44.19
N GLN A 2 -40.49 -24.99 43.60
CA GLN A 2 -39.12 -24.97 44.14
C GLN A 2 -38.94 -23.72 45.01
N PRO A 3 -38.27 -23.83 46.17
CA PRO A 3 -38.15 -22.73 47.14
C PRO A 3 -37.27 -21.59 46.60
N GLY A 4 -37.72 -20.36 46.77
CA GLY A 4 -37.02 -19.15 46.31
C GLY A 4 -35.69 -18.97 47.04
N LYS A 5 -34.60 -18.77 46.29
CA LYS A 5 -33.29 -18.40 46.83
C LYS A 5 -33.40 -17.03 47.50
N VAL A 6 -33.24 -16.98 48.82
CA VAL A 6 -33.06 -15.75 49.59
C VAL A 6 -31.76 -15.08 49.14
N SER A 7 -31.82 -13.84 48.66
CA SER A 7 -30.62 -13.09 48.26
C SER A 7 -29.84 -12.65 49.49
N GLU A 8 -28.57 -13.02 49.57
CA GLU A 8 -27.69 -12.61 50.68
C GLU A 8 -27.30 -11.11 50.57
N PRO A 9 -27.12 -10.42 51.71
CA PRO A 9 -26.66 -9.03 51.74
C PRO A 9 -25.20 -8.87 51.29
N HIS A 10 -24.87 -7.68 50.78
CA HIS A 10 -23.51 -7.38 50.35
C HIS A 10 -22.52 -7.34 51.53
N SER A 11 -21.40 -8.05 51.40
CA SER A 11 -20.22 -7.87 52.26
C SER A 11 -19.20 -6.95 51.59
N PHE A 12 -19.02 -5.74 52.13
CA PHE A 12 -18.10 -4.72 51.60
C PHE A 12 -16.71 -4.78 52.23
N LYS A 13 -15.69 -4.38 51.47
CA LYS A 13 -14.31 -4.16 51.95
C LYS A 13 -13.79 -2.82 51.42
N GLU A 14 -13.15 -2.04 52.29
CA GLU A 14 -12.47 -0.81 51.88
C GLU A 14 -11.28 -1.10 50.95
N LYS A 15 -11.16 -0.29 49.89
CA LYS A 15 -10.08 -0.38 48.92
C LYS A 15 -9.65 1.00 48.45
N VAL A 16 -8.34 1.20 48.35
CA VAL A 16 -7.73 2.39 47.73
C VAL A 16 -7.60 2.16 46.23
N PHE A 17 -8.14 3.05 45.39
CA PHE A 17 -8.16 2.91 43.94
C PHE A 17 -7.03 3.74 43.29
N LYS A 18 -5.89 3.11 42.94
CA LYS A 18 -4.70 3.84 42.47
C LYS A 18 -4.55 4.02 40.94
N LYS A 19 -5.29 3.29 40.07
CA LYS A 19 -5.05 3.32 38.60
C LYS A 19 -6.28 3.22 37.69
N LYS A 20 -7.46 2.81 38.18
CA LYS A 20 -8.73 2.82 37.42
C LYS A 20 -9.85 3.34 38.33
N LYS A 21 -10.39 4.53 38.03
CA LYS A 21 -11.54 5.09 38.74
C LYS A 21 -12.76 4.20 38.49
N LYS A 22 -13.31 3.57 39.53
CA LYS A 22 -14.59 2.83 39.43
C LYS A 22 -15.73 3.79 39.73
N ALA A 23 -16.83 3.71 38.99
CA ALA A 23 -18.04 4.46 39.29
C ALA A 23 -18.80 3.83 40.48
N CYS A 24 -19.31 4.68 41.37
CA CYS A 24 -20.17 4.28 42.47
C CYS A 24 -21.51 3.77 41.94
N ILE A 25 -21.97 2.60 42.39
CA ILE A 25 -23.22 2.00 41.91
C ILE A 25 -24.46 2.89 42.22
N VAL A 26 -24.41 3.65 43.31
CA VAL A 26 -25.51 4.50 43.80
C VAL A 26 -25.53 5.85 43.08
N CYS A 27 -24.47 6.67 43.19
CA CYS A 27 -24.45 8.02 42.62
C CYS A 27 -23.86 8.12 41.20
N LYS A 28 -23.33 7.02 40.65
CA LYS A 28 -22.66 6.95 39.34
C LYS A 28 -21.38 7.80 39.19
N GLU A 29 -20.99 8.57 40.21
CA GLU A 29 -19.73 9.33 40.22
C GLU A 29 -18.49 8.43 40.43
N SER A 30 -17.34 8.94 40.00
CA SER A 30 -16.05 8.23 40.13
C SER A 30 -15.54 8.20 41.57
N ILE A 31 -15.11 7.02 42.03
CA ILE A 31 -14.45 6.84 43.34
C ILE A 31 -12.95 7.13 43.17
N GLU A 32 -12.50 8.27 43.68
CA GLU A 32 -11.17 8.81 43.36
C GLU A 32 -10.04 8.32 44.27
N ALA A 33 -10.32 8.06 45.55
CA ALA A 33 -9.29 7.69 46.52
C ALA A 33 -9.64 6.39 47.27
N GLN A 34 -10.65 6.44 48.15
CA GLN A 34 -11.09 5.31 48.97
C GLN A 34 -12.58 5.03 48.74
N GLY A 35 -12.91 3.75 48.59
CA GLY A 35 -14.30 3.31 48.51
C GLY A 35 -14.45 1.84 48.91
N LEU A 36 -15.69 1.38 48.90
CA LEU A 36 -16.09 0.04 49.27
C LEU A 36 -16.26 -0.81 48.02
N VAL A 37 -15.79 -2.06 48.07
CA VAL A 37 -16.03 -3.05 47.01
C VAL A 37 -16.67 -4.30 47.61
N CYS A 38 -17.79 -4.73 47.05
CA CYS A 38 -18.43 -5.96 47.48
C CYS A 38 -17.55 -7.16 47.13
N ARG A 39 -17.31 -8.05 48.10
CA ARG A 39 -16.42 -9.21 47.92
C ARG A 39 -16.96 -10.21 46.89
N VAL A 40 -18.28 -10.30 46.75
CA VAL A 40 -18.98 -11.25 45.88
C VAL A 40 -19.15 -10.67 44.47
N CYS A 41 -19.98 -9.64 44.32
CA CYS A 41 -20.35 -9.11 43.01
C CYS A 41 -19.38 -8.07 42.41
N LYS A 42 -18.34 -7.67 43.16
CA LYS A 42 -17.31 -6.69 42.78
C LYS A 42 -17.80 -5.28 42.44
N MET A 43 -19.08 -4.96 42.72
CA MET A 43 -19.60 -3.59 42.64
C MET A 43 -18.88 -2.68 43.63
N ALA A 44 -18.76 -1.40 43.28
CA ALA A 44 -18.09 -0.41 44.10
C ALA A 44 -19.06 0.71 44.53
N SER A 45 -18.89 1.21 45.74
CA SER A 45 -19.65 2.35 46.28
C SER A 45 -18.75 3.26 47.11
N HIS A 46 -19.15 4.52 47.29
CA HIS A 46 -18.53 5.36 48.31
C HIS A 46 -18.93 4.89 49.71
N LYS A 47 -18.09 5.14 50.71
CA LYS A 47 -18.41 4.85 52.13
C LYS A 47 -19.72 5.55 52.56
N LYS A 48 -19.91 6.81 52.16
CA LYS A 48 -21.15 7.58 52.38
C LYS A 48 -22.39 7.02 51.66
N CYS A 49 -22.20 6.14 50.68
CA CYS A 49 -23.29 5.56 49.88
C CYS A 49 -23.65 4.14 50.31
N GLU A 50 -22.95 3.55 51.28
CA GLU A 50 -23.13 2.15 51.70
C GLU A 50 -24.55 1.84 52.14
N ALA A 51 -25.14 2.68 53.00
CA ALA A 51 -26.51 2.52 53.49
C ALA A 51 -27.59 2.64 52.39
N LYS A 52 -27.22 3.12 51.19
CA LYS A 52 -28.11 3.28 50.04
C LYS A 52 -27.88 2.21 48.96
N VAL A 53 -27.00 1.24 49.21
CA VAL A 53 -26.80 0.11 48.28
C VAL A 53 -27.99 -0.85 48.42
N PRO A 54 -28.57 -1.33 47.31
CA PRO A 54 -29.59 -2.38 47.35
C PRO A 54 -29.10 -3.61 48.15
N SER A 55 -29.98 -4.23 48.93
CA SER A 55 -29.61 -5.34 49.81
C SER A 55 -29.38 -6.67 49.09
N SER A 56 -29.69 -6.79 47.80
CA SER A 56 -29.60 -8.05 47.05
C SER A 56 -28.26 -8.24 46.34
N CYS A 57 -27.38 -9.08 46.89
CA CYS A 57 -26.11 -9.42 46.25
C CYS A 57 -26.25 -10.63 45.31
N GLN A 58 -25.86 -10.47 44.04
CA GLN A 58 -25.74 -11.58 43.09
C GLN A 58 -24.34 -11.60 42.43
N PRO A 59 -23.68 -12.76 42.33
CA PRO A 59 -22.38 -12.88 41.64
C PRO A 59 -22.54 -12.57 40.13
N PRO A 60 -21.53 -11.96 39.49
CA PRO A 60 -21.58 -11.68 38.06
C PRO A 60 -21.63 -12.99 37.26
N PRO A 61 -22.40 -13.07 36.17
CA PRO A 61 -22.41 -14.24 35.29
C PRO A 61 -21.02 -14.45 34.62
N PRO A 62 -20.68 -15.69 34.22
CA PRO A 62 -19.47 -15.96 33.45
C PRO A 62 -19.45 -15.10 32.18
N GLY A 63 -18.33 -14.42 31.94
CA GLY A 63 -18.25 -13.32 30.99
C GLY A 63 -18.33 -13.75 29.53
N GLU A 64 -19.54 -13.80 28.98
CA GLU A 64 -19.81 -13.61 27.56
C GLU A 64 -20.43 -12.22 27.33
N LEU A 65 -19.91 -11.53 26.30
CA LEU A 65 -20.55 -10.51 25.46
C LEU A 65 -21.29 -9.33 26.13
N ARG A 66 -20.91 -8.09 25.76
CA ARG A 66 -21.82 -7.14 25.09
C ARG A 66 -21.15 -5.81 24.76
N ARG A 67 -21.26 -5.43 23.49
CA ARG A 67 -21.03 -4.09 22.95
C ARG A 67 -22.38 -3.35 23.00
N ASN A 68 -22.34 -2.10 23.42
CA ASN A 68 -23.47 -1.20 23.60
C ASN A 68 -24.16 -0.87 22.28
N THR A 69 -25.50 -0.83 22.25
CA THR A 69 -26.26 0.27 21.63
C THR A 69 -27.69 0.32 22.19
N THR A 70 -28.07 1.53 22.60
CA THR A 70 -29.40 2.01 23.00
C THR A 70 -30.28 2.36 21.77
N PRO A 71 -31.60 2.62 21.94
CA PRO A 71 -32.64 2.29 20.96
C PRO A 71 -33.29 3.50 20.27
N VAL A 72 -33.92 3.30 19.09
CA VAL A 72 -35.01 4.16 18.60
C VAL A 72 -36.11 3.35 17.86
N ARG A 73 -37.31 3.42 18.45
CA ARG A 73 -38.71 3.40 17.95
C ARG A 73 -39.12 2.67 16.65
N ARG A 74 -40.00 1.68 16.89
CA ARG A 74 -41.17 1.12 16.16
C ARG A 74 -41.75 1.92 14.98
N ILE A 75 -41.91 1.27 13.82
CA ILE A 75 -43.09 1.32 12.90
C ILE A 75 -43.27 -0.07 12.24
N GLU A 76 -44.52 -0.50 12.13
CA GLU A 76 -45.04 -1.77 11.58
C GLU A 76 -45.18 -1.72 10.05
N HIS A 77 -44.93 -2.82 9.32
CA HIS A 77 -45.88 -3.37 8.33
C HIS A 77 -45.45 -4.70 7.68
N LEU A 78 -46.48 -5.43 7.21
CA LEU A 78 -46.59 -6.84 6.84
C LEU A 78 -46.01 -7.25 5.46
N GLY A 79 -45.81 -8.57 5.30
CA GLY A 79 -45.80 -9.31 4.01
C GLY A 79 -44.69 -10.38 3.94
N SER A 80 -44.93 -11.67 4.23
CA SER A 80 -45.41 -12.73 3.32
C SER A 80 -44.51 -12.88 2.07
N THR A 81 -43.80 -13.97 1.78
CA THR A 81 -44.23 -15.38 1.61
C THR A 81 -43.01 -16.31 1.47
N LYS A 82 -43.17 -17.58 1.90
CA LYS A 82 -42.80 -18.89 1.27
C LYS A 82 -41.48 -18.97 0.45
N SER A 83 -40.65 -20.01 0.47
CA SER A 83 -40.76 -21.39 0.94
C SER A 83 -39.41 -22.11 0.75
N LEU A 84 -39.23 -23.16 1.54
CA LEU A 84 -38.61 -24.47 1.25
C LEU A 84 -37.08 -24.64 1.16
N ASN A 85 -36.65 -25.48 2.10
CA ASN A 85 -35.36 -26.09 2.32
C ASN A 85 -34.90 -27.00 1.17
N THR A 86 -33.59 -27.01 0.90
CA THR A 86 -32.85 -28.26 0.67
C THR A 86 -31.45 -28.14 1.27
N ALA A 87 -31.14 -29.05 2.18
CA ALA A 87 -29.86 -29.15 2.86
C ALA A 87 -28.81 -29.79 1.93
N LYS A 88 -27.66 -29.11 1.77
CA LYS A 88 -26.39 -29.78 1.52
C LYS A 88 -25.31 -29.14 2.40
N GLN A 89 -24.70 -30.00 3.20
CA GLN A 89 -23.60 -29.70 4.10
C GLN A 89 -22.49 -28.93 3.38
N ARG A 90 -22.12 -27.77 3.92
CA ARG A 90 -20.87 -27.09 3.59
C ARG A 90 -20.09 -26.98 4.90
N ASN A 91 -19.01 -27.75 4.98
CA ASN A 91 -17.98 -27.58 6.00
C ASN A 91 -17.43 -26.15 5.89
N THR A 92 -17.89 -25.25 6.75
CA THR A 92 -17.35 -23.90 6.86
C THR A 92 -16.20 -23.91 7.86
N LEU A 93 -14.99 -23.81 7.31
CA LEU A 93 -13.77 -23.43 8.01
C LEU A 93 -14.01 -22.21 8.93
N PRO A 94 -13.33 -22.11 10.08
CA PRO A 94 -13.51 -20.97 10.99
C PRO A 94 -12.98 -19.69 10.33
N ARG A 95 -13.88 -18.75 10.06
CA ARG A 95 -13.53 -17.38 9.65
C ARG A 95 -12.98 -16.58 10.83
N SER A 96 -12.01 -15.74 10.48
CA SER A 96 -11.49 -14.56 11.17
C SER A 96 -10.75 -14.77 12.49
N PHE A 97 -9.42 -14.90 12.38
CA PHE A 97 -8.51 -14.26 13.34
C PHE A 97 -8.71 -12.73 13.19
N SER A 98 -9.35 -12.08 14.16
CA SER A 98 -9.51 -10.62 14.17
C SER A 98 -8.14 -9.95 14.26
N LEU A 99 -7.78 -9.20 13.22
CA LEU A 99 -6.65 -8.27 13.19
C LEU A 99 -6.80 -7.10 14.19
N ASP A 100 -7.98 -6.95 14.80
CA ASP A 100 -8.30 -5.88 15.73
C ASP A 100 -7.31 -5.78 16.91
N HIS A 101 -6.76 -6.91 17.38
CA HIS A 101 -5.82 -6.89 18.51
C HIS A 101 -4.39 -6.45 18.13
N VAL A 102 -4.04 -6.41 16.84
CA VAL A 102 -2.75 -5.88 16.36
C VAL A 102 -2.83 -4.36 16.15
N MET A 103 -4.03 -3.83 15.89
CA MET A 103 -4.26 -2.41 15.58
C MET A 103 -4.29 -1.47 16.81
N GLU A 104 -4.25 -1.99 18.03
CA GLU A 104 -4.12 -1.18 19.26
C GLU A 104 -2.69 -0.73 19.55
N ARG A 105 -1.68 -1.28 18.86
CA ARG A 105 -0.31 -0.75 18.82
C ARG A 105 -0.14 0.05 17.54
N LYS A 106 0.20 1.34 17.67
CA LYS A 106 0.44 2.23 16.53
C LYS A 106 1.77 1.88 15.86
N TYR A 107 1.76 0.86 15.02
CA TYR A 107 2.90 0.50 14.19
C TYR A 107 3.00 1.45 12.98
N ASP A 108 4.23 1.74 12.54
CA ASP A 108 4.52 2.59 11.38
C ASP A 108 4.81 1.74 10.14
N PHE A 109 3.92 0.80 9.89
CA PHE A 109 3.86 0.03 8.66
C PHE A 109 2.41 -0.36 8.38
N ASP A 110 2.10 -0.51 7.10
CA ASP A 110 0.83 -1.10 6.67
C ASP A 110 1.08 -2.55 6.23
N LEU A 111 0.32 -3.49 6.78
CA LEU A 111 0.25 -4.88 6.32
C LEU A 111 -1.14 -5.15 5.80
N ILE A 112 -1.25 -5.45 4.50
CA ILE A 112 -2.53 -5.60 3.80
C ILE A 112 -2.54 -6.93 3.06
N TYR A 113 -3.57 -7.75 3.30
CA TYR A 113 -3.88 -8.89 2.45
C TYR A 113 -4.59 -8.38 1.19
N ILE A 114 -3.89 -8.44 0.07
CA ILE A 114 -4.45 -8.09 -1.25
C ILE A 114 -5.36 -9.22 -1.73
N THR A 115 -4.90 -10.45 -1.52
CA THR A 115 -5.68 -11.68 -1.64
C THR A 115 -5.44 -12.52 -0.38
N GLU A 116 -6.03 -13.71 -0.29
CA GLU A 116 -5.71 -14.65 0.79
C GLU A 116 -4.22 -15.08 0.80
N ARG A 117 -3.56 -15.00 -0.37
CA ARG A 117 -2.20 -15.52 -0.60
C ARG A 117 -1.18 -14.48 -1.05
N ILE A 118 -1.58 -13.21 -1.17
CA ILE A 118 -0.69 -12.10 -1.53
C ILE A 118 -0.82 -11.00 -0.48
N ILE A 119 0.29 -10.68 0.17
CA ILE A 119 0.39 -9.67 1.23
C ILE A 119 1.28 -8.52 0.75
N SER A 120 0.85 -7.29 0.98
CA SER A 120 1.71 -6.10 0.89
C SER A 120 2.12 -5.67 2.28
N VAL A 121 3.43 -5.47 2.49
CA VAL A 121 3.99 -4.81 3.68
C VAL A 121 4.68 -3.53 3.21
N SER A 122 4.17 -2.37 3.63
CA SER A 122 4.72 -1.07 3.25
C SER A 122 5.15 -0.23 4.45
N PHE A 123 6.33 0.37 4.35
CA PHE A 123 6.89 1.29 5.33
C PHE A 123 7.02 2.70 4.74
N PRO A 124 6.77 3.77 5.50
CA PRO A 124 6.97 5.14 5.04
C PRO A 124 8.43 5.41 4.61
N PRO A 125 8.66 6.24 3.57
CA PRO A 125 10.01 6.55 3.08
C PRO A 125 10.89 7.19 4.16
N ALA A 126 10.34 8.14 4.91
CA ALA A 126 11.05 8.89 5.96
C ALA A 126 11.04 8.19 7.33
N LEU A 127 10.77 6.87 7.39
CA LEU A 127 10.78 6.15 8.66
C LEU A 127 12.21 5.99 9.18
N GLU A 128 12.43 6.48 10.40
CA GLU A 128 13.71 6.39 11.12
C GLU A 128 14.23 4.95 11.16
N GLU A 129 15.54 4.77 10.95
CA GLU A 129 16.17 3.46 10.81
C GLU A 129 15.96 2.53 12.02
N GLN A 130 16.05 3.07 13.25
CA GLN A 130 15.85 2.25 14.45
C GLN A 130 14.41 1.75 14.56
N ARG A 131 13.45 2.63 14.26
CA ARG A 131 12.03 2.31 14.26
C ARG A 131 11.68 1.34 13.13
N TYR A 132 12.26 1.53 11.94
CA TYR A 132 12.15 0.60 10.83
C TYR A 132 12.66 -0.80 11.20
N ARG A 133 13.83 -0.92 11.84
CA ARG A 133 14.36 -2.22 12.31
C ARG A 133 13.48 -2.88 13.37
N SER A 134 12.90 -2.09 14.27
CA SER A 134 11.94 -2.61 15.25
C SER A 134 10.70 -3.15 14.56
N ASN A 135 10.09 -2.35 13.68
CA ASN A 135 8.89 -2.75 12.94
C ASN A 135 9.14 -3.94 12.01
N LEU A 136 10.32 -4.03 11.39
CA LEU A 136 10.70 -5.17 10.55
C LEU A 136 10.77 -6.48 11.35
N ARG A 137 11.27 -6.43 12.59
CA ARG A 137 11.26 -7.59 13.51
C ARG A 137 9.84 -8.02 13.87
N GLU A 138 8.96 -7.06 14.16
CA GLU A 138 7.54 -7.33 14.43
C GLU A 138 6.85 -7.97 13.22
N VAL A 139 7.06 -7.43 12.01
CA VAL A 139 6.55 -8.03 10.76
C VAL A 139 7.06 -9.46 10.57
N ALA A 140 8.36 -9.69 10.76
CA ALA A 140 8.93 -11.03 10.64
C ALA A 140 8.32 -12.01 11.64
N GLN A 141 8.09 -11.58 12.88
CA GLN A 141 7.41 -12.37 13.91
C GLN A 141 5.94 -12.66 13.55
N MET A 142 5.21 -11.67 13.05
CA MET A 142 3.81 -11.83 12.60
C MET A 142 3.68 -12.79 11.41
N LEU A 143 4.58 -12.68 10.43
CA LEU A 143 4.58 -13.58 9.27
C LEU A 143 4.93 -15.00 9.69
N LYS A 144 5.95 -15.17 10.55
CA LYS A 144 6.37 -16.49 11.03
C LYS A 144 5.33 -17.15 11.94
N SER A 145 4.62 -16.39 12.77
CA SER A 145 3.58 -16.96 13.63
C SER A 145 2.34 -17.41 12.86
N LYS A 146 2.00 -16.72 11.75
CA LYS A 146 0.80 -17.01 10.97
C LYS A 146 1.02 -17.98 9.80
N HIS A 147 2.18 -17.89 9.16
CA HIS A 147 2.50 -18.62 7.92
C HIS A 147 3.71 -19.55 8.06
N GLU A 148 4.31 -19.64 9.25
CA GLU A 148 5.48 -20.50 9.50
C GLU A 148 6.60 -20.27 8.48
N ASP A 149 6.96 -21.29 7.70
CA ASP A 149 7.96 -21.25 6.62
C ASP A 149 7.34 -21.24 5.21
N LYS A 150 6.01 -21.08 5.13
CA LYS A 150 5.16 -21.10 3.92
C LYS A 150 5.00 -19.71 3.29
N TYR A 151 5.83 -18.75 3.64
CA TYR A 151 5.84 -17.44 3.00
C TYR A 151 7.16 -17.13 2.29
N LEU A 152 7.07 -16.48 1.13
CA LEU A 152 8.20 -15.95 0.39
C LEU A 152 8.17 -14.42 0.44
N LEU A 153 9.27 -13.81 0.92
CA LEU A 153 9.41 -12.35 0.97
C LEU A 153 10.12 -11.84 -0.29
N LEU A 154 9.43 -10.99 -1.04
CA LEU A 154 9.94 -10.31 -2.23
C LEU A 154 10.24 -8.85 -1.85
N ASN A 155 11.51 -8.52 -1.72
CA ASN A 155 11.94 -7.18 -1.36
C ASN A 155 12.00 -6.27 -2.60
N LEU A 156 11.08 -5.32 -2.70
CA LEU A 156 11.03 -4.31 -3.78
C LEU A 156 11.84 -3.04 -3.45
N SER A 157 12.46 -3.01 -2.26
CA SER A 157 13.32 -1.91 -1.80
C SER A 157 14.79 -2.22 -2.09
N GLU A 158 15.68 -1.31 -1.75
CA GLU A 158 17.11 -1.60 -1.76
C GLU A 158 17.42 -2.85 -0.94
N LYS A 159 18.45 -3.59 -1.38
CA LYS A 159 18.91 -4.80 -0.70
C LYS A 159 19.46 -4.44 0.68
N ARG A 160 19.07 -5.19 1.71
CA ARG A 160 19.51 -4.91 3.08
C ARG A 160 19.84 -6.19 3.86
N HIS A 161 20.93 -6.13 4.61
CA HIS A 161 21.41 -7.25 5.43
C HIS A 161 20.47 -7.59 6.60
N ASP A 162 19.77 -6.61 7.17
CA ASP A 162 18.84 -6.86 8.28
C ASP A 162 17.60 -7.65 7.83
N ILE A 163 17.09 -7.42 6.61
CA ILE A 163 16.02 -8.24 6.01
C ILE A 163 16.50 -9.70 5.82
N ILE A 164 17.67 -9.89 5.22
CA ILE A 164 18.23 -11.22 4.93
C ILE A 164 18.45 -12.03 6.22
N ARG A 165 18.92 -11.38 7.30
CA ARG A 165 19.10 -12.04 8.61
C ARG A 165 17.78 -12.52 9.22
N LEU A 166 16.70 -11.76 9.04
CA LEU A 166 15.38 -12.12 9.58
C LEU A 166 14.67 -13.16 8.71
N ASN A 167 14.89 -13.13 7.40
CA ASN A 167 14.36 -14.10 6.45
C ASN A 167 15.41 -14.47 5.39
N PRO A 168 16.14 -15.58 5.59
CA PRO A 168 17.14 -16.04 4.63
C PRO A 168 16.59 -16.43 3.25
N LYS A 169 15.28 -16.69 3.13
CA LYS A 169 14.62 -17.02 1.85
C LYS A 169 14.21 -15.76 1.04
N VAL A 170 14.54 -14.55 1.51
CA VAL A 170 14.16 -13.30 0.83
C VAL A 170 14.75 -13.24 -0.59
N GLN A 171 13.94 -12.75 -1.53
CA GLN A 171 14.34 -12.48 -2.90
C GLN A 171 14.39 -10.96 -3.12
N ASP A 172 15.59 -10.43 -3.40
CA ASP A 172 15.81 -9.00 -3.59
C ASP A 172 15.57 -8.59 -5.05
N PHE A 173 14.57 -7.72 -5.25
CA PHE A 173 14.18 -7.20 -6.55
C PHE A 173 14.21 -5.67 -6.63
N GLY A 174 14.86 -4.98 -5.70
CA GLY A 174 14.90 -3.52 -5.61
C GLY A 174 15.15 -2.75 -6.91
N TRP A 175 14.51 -1.58 -7.02
CA TRP A 175 14.79 -0.53 -8.01
C TRP A 175 14.55 0.86 -7.39
N PRO A 176 14.99 1.96 -8.00
CA PRO A 176 14.79 3.31 -7.45
C PRO A 176 13.31 3.71 -7.29
N ASP A 177 13.00 4.47 -6.23
CA ASP A 177 11.66 5.01 -5.99
C ASP A 177 11.20 5.96 -7.10
N LEU A 178 9.89 6.00 -7.38
CA LEU A 178 9.27 6.79 -8.45
C LEU A 178 9.62 6.35 -9.88
N HIS A 179 10.57 5.44 -10.08
CA HIS A 179 10.89 4.89 -11.39
C HIS A 179 10.03 3.68 -11.76
N ALA A 180 9.90 3.44 -13.06
CA ALA A 180 9.42 2.18 -13.59
C ALA A 180 10.56 1.14 -13.55
N PRO A 181 10.30 -0.10 -13.09
CA PRO A 181 11.28 -1.18 -13.13
C PRO A 181 11.47 -1.70 -14.57
N PRO A 182 12.65 -2.23 -14.92
CA PRO A 182 12.86 -2.97 -16.16
C PRO A 182 11.80 -4.07 -16.41
N LEU A 183 11.43 -4.29 -17.67
CA LEU A 183 10.39 -5.28 -18.04
C LEU A 183 10.76 -6.71 -17.64
N ASP A 184 12.04 -7.08 -17.78
CA ASP A 184 12.59 -8.38 -17.38
C ASP A 184 12.50 -8.60 -15.86
N LYS A 185 12.68 -7.54 -15.07
CA LYS A 185 12.50 -7.55 -13.62
C LYS A 185 11.03 -7.78 -13.24
N ILE A 186 10.08 -7.10 -13.91
CA ILE A 186 8.64 -7.36 -13.70
C ILE A 186 8.32 -8.83 -13.99
N CYS A 187 8.80 -9.35 -15.12
CA CYS A 187 8.61 -10.75 -15.52
C CYS A 187 9.18 -11.72 -14.47
N SER A 188 10.41 -11.47 -14.01
CA SER A 188 11.09 -12.30 -13.03
C SER A 188 10.35 -12.36 -11.69
N ILE A 189 9.83 -11.22 -11.23
CA ILE A 189 9.03 -11.15 -10.00
C ILE A 189 7.71 -11.93 -10.18
N CYS A 190 7.00 -11.70 -11.30
CA CYS A 190 5.74 -12.40 -11.58
C CYS A 190 5.94 -13.92 -11.65
N LYS A 191 6.99 -14.38 -12.35
CA LYS A 191 7.35 -15.80 -12.43
C LYS A 191 7.69 -16.39 -11.07
N THR A 192 8.44 -15.64 -10.24
CA THR A 192 8.79 -16.07 -8.88
C THR A 192 7.54 -16.21 -8.00
N MET A 193 6.65 -15.22 -8.05
CA MET A 193 5.36 -15.27 -7.34
C MET A 193 4.53 -16.46 -7.80
N GLU A 194 4.34 -16.62 -9.10
CA GLU A 194 3.53 -17.70 -9.68
C GLU A 194 4.07 -19.08 -9.30
N THR A 195 5.38 -19.29 -9.46
CA THR A 195 6.04 -20.56 -9.13
C THR A 195 5.86 -20.91 -7.65
N TRP A 196 6.07 -19.93 -6.77
CA TRP A 196 5.91 -20.12 -5.32
C TRP A 196 4.46 -20.39 -4.92
N LEU A 197 3.50 -19.66 -5.50
CA LEU A 197 2.09 -19.81 -5.18
C LEU A 197 1.52 -21.13 -5.74
N ASN A 198 2.03 -21.62 -6.86
CA ASN A 198 1.56 -22.88 -7.45
C ASN A 198 2.22 -24.12 -6.82
N SER A 199 3.32 -23.98 -6.07
CA SER A 199 3.99 -25.13 -5.47
C SER A 199 3.27 -25.71 -4.24
N ASP A 200 2.46 -24.93 -3.54
CA ASP A 200 1.66 -25.38 -2.40
C ASP A 200 0.46 -24.43 -2.19
N PRO A 201 -0.79 -24.90 -1.99
CA PRO A 201 -1.96 -24.04 -1.74
C PRO A 201 -1.88 -23.18 -0.47
N GLN A 202 -1.05 -23.54 0.50
CA GLN A 202 -0.81 -22.79 1.74
C GLN A 202 0.28 -21.71 1.57
N HIS A 203 0.99 -21.70 0.45
CA HIS A 203 2.04 -20.71 0.23
C HIS A 203 1.49 -19.29 0.08
N VAL A 204 2.21 -18.32 0.63
CA VAL A 204 1.88 -16.90 0.59
C VAL A 204 3.06 -16.09 0.03
N ALA A 205 2.79 -15.17 -0.88
CA ALA A 205 3.76 -14.20 -1.37
C ALA A 205 3.64 -12.88 -0.60
N VAL A 206 4.77 -12.35 -0.12
CA VAL A 206 4.83 -11.10 0.65
C VAL A 206 5.65 -10.06 -0.10
N LEU A 207 5.01 -9.00 -0.56
CA LEU A 207 5.65 -7.85 -1.23
C LEU A 207 6.08 -6.83 -0.17
N HIS A 208 7.38 -6.71 0.06
CA HIS A 208 7.96 -5.74 0.97
C HIS A 208 8.40 -4.46 0.24
N CYS A 209 7.96 -3.30 0.73
CA CYS A 209 8.38 -2.00 0.21
C CYS A 209 8.59 -0.97 1.34
N LYS A 210 9.82 -0.46 1.51
CA LYS A 210 10.11 0.79 2.21
C LYS A 210 10.19 1.90 1.17
N GLY A 211 9.27 2.86 1.22
CA GLY A 211 9.21 3.97 0.27
C GLY A 211 7.87 4.09 -0.43
N ASN A 212 7.90 4.47 -1.70
CA ASN A 212 6.69 4.74 -2.47
C ASN A 212 5.89 3.46 -2.79
N LYS A 213 4.59 3.45 -2.42
CA LYS A 213 3.66 2.32 -2.65
C LYS A 213 3.43 1.97 -4.12
N GLY A 214 3.79 2.87 -5.04
CA GLY A 214 3.74 2.64 -6.48
C GLY A 214 4.52 1.42 -6.93
N LYS A 215 5.61 1.05 -6.23
CA LYS A 215 6.36 -0.19 -6.54
C LYS A 215 5.53 -1.44 -6.37
N THR A 216 4.87 -1.58 -5.22
CA THR A 216 3.91 -2.65 -4.97
C THR A 216 2.79 -2.61 -5.99
N GLY A 217 2.28 -1.42 -6.33
CA GLY A 217 1.26 -1.23 -7.35
C GLY A 217 1.64 -1.77 -8.72
N VAL A 218 2.88 -1.52 -9.18
CA VAL A 218 3.40 -2.05 -10.45
C VAL A 218 3.38 -3.58 -10.46
N ILE A 219 3.86 -4.21 -9.38
CA ILE A 219 3.94 -5.67 -9.31
C ILE A 219 2.55 -6.30 -9.21
N VAL A 220 1.66 -5.78 -8.36
CA VAL A 220 0.30 -6.31 -8.21
C VAL A 220 -0.48 -6.17 -9.51
N ALA A 221 -0.42 -5.01 -10.17
CA ALA A 221 -1.09 -4.80 -11.45
C ALA A 221 -0.53 -5.72 -12.55
N SER A 222 0.80 -5.85 -12.64
CA SER A 222 1.46 -6.71 -13.63
C SER A 222 1.14 -8.19 -13.38
N TYR A 223 1.18 -8.63 -12.12
CA TYR A 223 0.86 -10.00 -11.73
C TYR A 223 -0.61 -10.35 -11.97
N MET A 224 -1.53 -9.40 -11.80
CA MET A 224 -2.94 -9.59 -12.17
C MET A 224 -3.13 -9.90 -13.67
N TYR A 225 -2.31 -9.32 -14.56
CA TYR A 225 -2.33 -9.68 -15.99
C TYR A 225 -1.60 -11.00 -16.25
N TYR A 226 -0.45 -11.20 -15.61
CA TYR A 226 0.36 -12.41 -15.75
C TYR A 226 -0.40 -13.68 -15.36
N SER A 227 -1.03 -13.68 -14.18
CA SER A 227 -1.76 -14.82 -13.62
C SER A 227 -2.98 -15.26 -14.44
N LYS A 228 -3.56 -14.35 -15.25
CA LYS A 228 -4.64 -14.69 -16.18
C LYS A 228 -4.16 -15.53 -17.36
N ILE A 229 -2.92 -15.31 -17.77
CA ILE A 229 -2.33 -15.94 -18.96
C ILE A 229 -1.60 -17.23 -18.56
N SER A 230 -1.09 -17.33 -17.32
CA SER A 230 -0.38 -18.52 -16.81
C SER A 230 -1.25 -19.76 -16.56
N ALA A 231 -2.52 -19.78 -17.00
CA ALA A 231 -3.43 -20.93 -16.99
C ALA A 231 -3.69 -21.58 -15.61
N SER A 232 -3.71 -20.81 -14.51
CA SER A 232 -4.19 -21.31 -13.21
C SER A 232 -5.72 -21.21 -13.09
N ALA A 233 -6.37 -22.31 -12.69
CA ALA A 233 -7.82 -22.37 -12.54
C ALA A 233 -8.34 -21.43 -11.44
N ASP A 234 -9.43 -20.71 -11.76
CA ASP A 234 -10.24 -19.83 -10.90
C ASP A 234 -9.50 -18.82 -9.99
N GLN A 235 -8.83 -17.88 -10.64
CA GLN A 235 -8.30 -16.63 -10.03
C GLN A 235 -9.24 -15.42 -10.20
N ALA A 236 -10.52 -15.61 -10.55
CA ALA A 236 -11.44 -14.49 -10.81
C ALA A 236 -11.61 -13.59 -9.56
N LEU A 237 -11.74 -14.21 -8.38
CA LEU A 237 -11.83 -13.47 -7.11
C LEU A 237 -10.52 -12.73 -6.80
N SER A 238 -9.37 -13.41 -6.96
CA SER A 238 -8.04 -12.79 -6.80
C SER A 238 -7.84 -11.61 -7.76
N THR A 239 -8.32 -11.71 -8.99
CA THR A 239 -8.28 -10.62 -9.98
C THR A 239 -9.06 -9.41 -9.50
N LEU A 240 -10.28 -9.62 -8.97
CA LEU A 240 -11.11 -8.53 -8.48
C LEU A 240 -10.48 -7.84 -7.27
N THR A 241 -9.94 -8.59 -6.31
CA THR A 241 -9.32 -8.00 -5.12
C THR A 241 -8.00 -7.31 -5.44
N MET A 242 -7.19 -7.85 -6.35
CA MET A 242 -5.99 -7.18 -6.87
C MET A 242 -6.34 -5.88 -7.59
N ARG A 243 -7.36 -5.89 -8.46
CA ARG A 243 -7.86 -4.68 -9.14
C ARG A 243 -8.30 -3.62 -8.13
N LYS A 244 -9.13 -4.01 -7.16
CA LYS A 244 -9.60 -3.09 -6.12
C LYS A 244 -8.46 -2.52 -5.28
N PHE A 245 -7.46 -3.33 -4.94
CA PHE A 245 -6.25 -2.82 -4.28
C PHE A 245 -5.52 -1.80 -5.18
N CYS A 246 -5.40 -2.10 -6.48
CA CYS A 246 -4.79 -1.19 -7.45
C CYS A 246 -5.50 0.17 -7.47
N GLU A 247 -6.83 0.16 -7.57
CA GLU A 247 -7.69 1.35 -7.62
C GLU A 247 -7.68 2.12 -6.29
N ASP A 248 -7.91 1.44 -5.16
CA ASP A 248 -8.12 2.08 -3.86
C ASP A 248 -6.82 2.54 -3.17
N LYS A 249 -5.70 1.83 -3.38
CA LYS A 249 -4.50 1.99 -2.54
C LYS A 249 -3.26 2.51 -3.26
N VAL A 250 -3.16 2.35 -4.58
CA VAL A 250 -1.92 2.66 -5.32
C VAL A 250 -2.13 3.53 -6.56
N ALA A 251 -3.33 3.63 -7.11
CA ALA A 251 -3.61 4.38 -8.35
C ALA A 251 -3.10 5.83 -8.30
N ALA A 252 -3.33 6.53 -7.18
CA ALA A 252 -2.89 7.90 -6.97
C ALA A 252 -1.36 8.04 -6.77
N SER A 253 -0.67 6.96 -6.46
CA SER A 253 0.79 6.95 -6.22
C SER A 253 1.61 6.55 -7.46
N LEU A 254 0.98 5.97 -8.48
CA LEU A 254 1.67 5.51 -9.69
C LEU A 254 2.07 6.67 -10.60
N GLN A 255 3.35 6.72 -10.95
CA GLN A 255 3.87 7.65 -11.96
C GLN A 255 3.41 7.24 -13.37
N PRO A 256 3.28 8.19 -14.32
CA PRO A 256 2.95 7.88 -15.70
C PRO A 256 3.85 6.80 -16.33
N SER A 257 5.16 6.85 -16.10
CA SER A 257 6.10 5.83 -16.58
C SER A 257 5.86 4.46 -15.97
N GLN A 258 5.44 4.39 -14.69
CA GLN A 258 5.07 3.13 -14.06
C GLN A 258 3.80 2.54 -14.71
N LYS A 259 2.79 3.37 -14.98
CA LYS A 259 1.57 2.96 -15.71
C LYS A 259 1.90 2.47 -17.12
N ARG A 260 2.79 3.17 -17.82
CA ARG A 260 3.27 2.79 -19.15
C ARG A 260 3.94 1.40 -19.14
N TYR A 261 4.76 1.09 -18.15
CA TYR A 261 5.40 -0.22 -18.04
C TYR A 261 4.44 -1.34 -17.66
N ILE A 262 3.41 -1.07 -16.85
CA ILE A 262 2.32 -2.03 -16.62
C ILE A 262 1.60 -2.32 -17.95
N HIS A 263 1.30 -1.28 -18.74
CA HIS A 263 0.68 -1.42 -20.07
C HIS A 263 1.57 -2.16 -21.07
N TYR A 264 2.87 -1.86 -21.10
CA TYR A 264 3.83 -2.58 -21.93
C TYR A 264 3.86 -4.06 -21.58
N PHE A 265 3.97 -4.37 -20.28
CA PHE A 265 4.03 -5.75 -19.83
C PHE A 265 2.74 -6.52 -20.17
N SER A 266 1.56 -5.97 -19.86
CA SER A 266 0.29 -6.63 -20.19
C SER A 266 0.06 -6.76 -21.70
N GLY A 267 0.44 -5.74 -22.47
CA GLY A 267 0.32 -5.74 -23.92
C GLY A 267 1.24 -6.76 -24.59
N LEU A 268 2.48 -6.89 -24.11
CA LEU A 268 3.43 -7.90 -24.58
C LEU A 268 2.94 -9.32 -24.24
N LEU A 269 2.42 -9.54 -23.03
CA LEU A 269 1.89 -10.85 -22.62
C LEU A 269 0.65 -11.26 -23.43
N SER A 270 -0.25 -10.31 -23.70
CA SER A 270 -1.48 -10.55 -24.46
C SER A 270 -1.28 -10.57 -25.98
N GLY A 271 -0.09 -10.21 -26.47
CA GLY A 271 0.22 -10.07 -27.90
C GLY A 271 -0.38 -8.84 -28.57
N THR A 272 -1.03 -7.94 -27.82
CA THR A 272 -1.55 -6.67 -28.35
C THR A 272 -0.43 -5.68 -28.67
N ILE A 273 0.72 -5.80 -28.00
CA ILE A 273 1.98 -5.12 -28.37
C ILE A 273 2.90 -6.17 -28.98
N LYS A 274 3.28 -5.97 -30.24
CA LYS A 274 4.32 -6.80 -30.89
C LYS A 274 5.69 -6.38 -30.40
N MET A 275 6.61 -7.32 -30.29
CA MET A 275 7.97 -7.01 -29.90
C MET A 275 8.74 -6.49 -31.11
N ASN A 276 9.32 -5.29 -30.99
CA ASN A 276 10.28 -4.75 -31.94
C ASN A 276 11.71 -5.13 -31.52
N SER A 277 12.46 -5.74 -32.44
CA SER A 277 13.89 -6.08 -32.29
C SER A 277 14.82 -5.23 -33.17
N ASN A 278 14.27 -4.28 -33.94
CA ASN A 278 15.04 -3.40 -34.80
C ASN A 278 15.99 -2.50 -33.99
N THR A 279 17.14 -2.21 -34.57
CA THR A 279 18.08 -1.22 -34.04
C THR A 279 17.49 0.17 -34.18
N LEU A 280 17.40 0.91 -33.08
CA LEU A 280 16.83 2.26 -33.05
C LEU A 280 17.91 3.29 -32.74
N PHE A 281 17.90 4.38 -33.52
CA PHE A 281 18.76 5.54 -33.30
C PHE A 281 17.90 6.76 -32.98
N LEU A 282 18.22 7.44 -31.89
CA LEU A 282 17.61 8.71 -31.54
C LEU A 282 18.36 9.85 -32.21
N HIS A 283 17.69 10.52 -33.15
CA HIS A 283 18.24 11.66 -33.87
C HIS A 283 17.86 13.00 -33.23
N HIS A 284 16.62 13.15 -32.79
CA HIS A 284 16.09 14.41 -32.30
C HIS A 284 15.20 14.22 -31.08
N VAL A 285 15.27 15.18 -30.15
CA VAL A 285 14.26 15.35 -29.11
C VAL A 285 13.64 16.74 -29.27
N LEU A 286 12.31 16.77 -29.42
CA LEU A 286 11.55 18.00 -29.53
C LEU A 286 10.94 18.34 -28.17
N LEU A 287 11.26 19.51 -27.63
CA LEU A 287 10.75 20.02 -26.37
C LEU A 287 9.89 21.26 -26.61
N PRO A 288 8.77 21.46 -25.89
CA PRO A 288 8.08 22.75 -25.91
C PRO A 288 8.96 23.82 -25.26
N ALA A 289 8.98 25.04 -25.81
CA ALA A 289 9.49 26.20 -25.09
C ALA A 289 8.52 26.56 -23.96
N ILE A 290 9.05 26.78 -22.75
CA ILE A 290 8.28 27.19 -21.57
C ILE A 290 8.83 28.54 -21.07
N PRO A 291 8.57 29.67 -21.75
CA PRO A 291 9.28 30.93 -21.50
C PRO A 291 9.16 31.47 -20.07
N THR A 292 8.12 31.08 -19.33
CA THR A 292 7.85 31.51 -17.95
C THR A 292 8.08 30.38 -16.94
N PHE A 293 9.13 29.58 -17.12
CA PHE A 293 9.46 28.51 -16.18
C PHE A 293 9.96 29.07 -14.84
N GLU A 294 10.87 30.05 -14.87
CA GLU A 294 11.41 30.73 -13.68
C GLU A 294 10.67 32.06 -13.39
N ALA A 295 10.57 32.43 -12.11
CA ALA A 295 10.00 33.71 -11.68
C ALA A 295 10.91 34.87 -12.11
N GLY A 296 10.45 35.66 -13.09
CA GLY A 296 11.27 36.67 -13.79
C GLY A 296 11.42 36.41 -15.29
N GLY A 297 10.91 35.27 -15.77
CA GLY A 297 11.04 34.83 -17.15
C GLY A 297 12.36 34.11 -17.39
N GLY A 298 12.36 33.15 -18.31
CA GLY A 298 13.53 32.35 -18.65
C GLY A 298 13.24 30.86 -18.65
N TYR A 299 13.92 30.17 -19.55
CA TYR A 299 13.91 28.73 -19.65
C TYR A 299 15.24 28.27 -20.22
N GLN A 300 16.05 27.65 -19.36
CA GLN A 300 17.34 27.09 -19.73
C GLN A 300 17.34 25.55 -19.73
N PRO A 301 16.62 24.88 -20.67
CA PRO A 301 16.52 23.44 -20.66
C PRO A 301 17.80 22.73 -21.09
N PHE A 302 18.01 21.55 -20.50
CA PHE A 302 18.94 20.55 -21.02
C PHE A 302 18.43 19.14 -20.69
N LEU A 303 18.88 18.17 -21.48
CA LEU A 303 18.47 16.78 -21.37
C LEU A 303 19.60 15.90 -20.86
N LYS A 304 19.20 14.87 -20.12
CA LYS A 304 20.02 13.69 -19.87
C LYS A 304 19.25 12.45 -20.31
N ILE A 305 19.93 11.55 -21.03
CA ILE A 305 19.36 10.29 -21.50
C ILE A 305 20.11 9.15 -20.83
N TYR A 306 19.36 8.21 -20.30
CA TYR A 306 19.88 7.04 -19.61
C TYR A 306 19.36 5.77 -20.28
N GLN A 307 20.23 4.78 -20.40
CA GLN A 307 19.87 3.42 -20.81
C GLN A 307 20.19 2.47 -19.65
N SER A 308 19.23 1.66 -19.22
CA SER A 308 19.40 0.77 -18.06
C SER A 308 19.94 1.52 -16.81
N MET A 309 19.44 2.74 -16.59
CA MET A 309 19.87 3.67 -15.53
C MET A 309 21.32 4.19 -15.64
N GLN A 310 22.04 3.89 -16.71
CA GLN A 310 23.37 4.46 -17.01
C GLN A 310 23.24 5.69 -17.90
N LEU A 311 23.92 6.79 -17.55
CA LEU A 311 23.91 8.02 -18.35
C LEU A 311 24.65 7.77 -19.67
N VAL A 312 23.95 7.93 -20.80
CA VAL A 312 24.50 7.72 -22.15
C VAL A 312 24.63 9.01 -22.95
N TYR A 313 23.90 10.06 -22.58
CA TYR A 313 23.96 11.36 -23.27
C TYR A 313 23.58 12.52 -22.34
N THR A 314 24.24 13.65 -22.50
CA THR A 314 23.87 14.95 -21.90
C THR A 314 23.93 16.01 -22.99
N SER A 315 22.85 16.77 -23.17
CA SER A 315 22.83 17.87 -24.13
C SER A 315 23.55 19.11 -23.60
N GLY A 316 23.79 20.08 -24.48
CA GLY A 316 24.06 21.46 -24.06
C GLY A 316 22.86 22.09 -23.33
N ILE A 317 23.11 23.23 -22.69
CA ILE A 317 22.08 24.07 -22.08
C ILE A 317 21.60 25.07 -23.12
N TYR A 318 20.31 25.05 -23.42
CA TYR A 318 19.70 25.93 -24.40
C TYR A 318 19.10 27.13 -23.70
N SER A 319 19.24 28.33 -24.27
CA SER A 319 18.70 29.56 -23.70
C SER A 319 17.65 30.13 -24.63
N LEU A 320 16.37 30.03 -24.24
CA LEU A 320 15.23 30.48 -25.05
C LEU A 320 14.80 31.88 -24.61
N HIS A 321 15.63 32.89 -24.88
CA HIS A 321 15.31 34.28 -24.60
C HIS A 321 14.34 34.82 -25.66
N GLY A 322 13.25 35.45 -25.24
CA GLY A 322 12.33 36.15 -26.15
C GLY A 322 11.50 35.26 -27.09
N ALA A 323 11.48 33.94 -26.87
CA ALA A 323 10.64 33.03 -27.64
C ALA A 323 9.15 33.28 -27.32
N SER A 324 8.42 33.90 -28.25
CA SER A 324 6.96 33.98 -28.21
C SER A 324 6.33 32.63 -28.63
N GLY A 325 5.08 32.40 -28.24
CA GLY A 325 4.42 31.10 -28.21
C GLY A 325 4.53 30.24 -29.49
N THR A 326 4.53 28.91 -29.28
CA THR A 326 4.64 27.78 -30.23
C THR A 326 6.03 27.34 -30.69
N GLN A 327 7.13 27.98 -30.28
CA GLN A 327 8.45 27.45 -30.59
C GLN A 327 8.72 26.10 -29.89
N LYS A 328 9.17 25.12 -30.67
CA LYS A 328 9.71 23.85 -30.18
C LYS A 328 11.24 23.92 -30.23
N LEU A 329 11.89 23.60 -29.13
CA LEU A 329 13.32 23.37 -29.09
C LEU A 329 13.62 21.99 -29.70
N CYS A 330 14.39 21.97 -30.78
CA CYS A 330 14.92 20.74 -31.36
C CYS A 330 16.33 20.49 -30.85
N ILE A 331 16.52 19.41 -30.08
CA ILE A 331 17.83 18.94 -29.65
C ILE A 331 18.25 17.83 -30.60
N THR A 332 19.22 18.12 -31.47
CA THR A 332 19.81 17.15 -32.39
C THR A 332 20.95 16.40 -31.73
N LEU A 333 21.01 15.08 -31.94
CA LEU A 333 22.06 14.19 -31.47
C LEU A 333 22.95 13.81 -32.66
N GLU A 334 24.19 14.29 -32.64
CA GLU A 334 25.21 14.02 -33.66
C GLU A 334 26.48 13.44 -33.01
N PRO A 335 26.84 12.17 -33.28
CA PRO A 335 26.07 11.19 -34.07
C PRO A 335 24.77 10.76 -33.38
N ALA A 336 23.85 10.18 -34.15
CA ALA A 336 22.59 9.67 -33.62
C ALA A 336 22.83 8.61 -32.52
N LEU A 337 22.09 8.69 -31.43
CA LEU A 337 22.33 7.85 -30.26
C LEU A 337 21.64 6.49 -30.42
N LEU A 338 22.43 5.41 -30.45
CA LEU A 338 21.91 4.04 -30.41
C LEU A 338 21.18 3.80 -29.08
N LEU A 339 19.91 3.39 -29.16
CA LEU A 339 19.09 3.04 -28.00
C LEU A 339 18.66 1.58 -28.02
N LYS A 340 18.72 0.93 -26.86
CA LYS A 340 18.24 -0.45 -26.66
C LYS A 340 17.71 -0.67 -25.24
N GLY A 341 16.54 -1.29 -25.14
CA GLY A 341 15.94 -1.69 -23.87
C GLY A 341 15.26 -0.52 -23.15
N ASP A 342 15.40 -0.47 -21.82
CA ASP A 342 14.83 0.58 -20.98
C ASP A 342 15.58 1.91 -21.17
N VAL A 343 14.86 2.92 -21.64
CA VAL A 343 15.38 4.28 -21.85
C VAL A 343 14.64 5.24 -20.93
N MET A 344 15.40 6.15 -20.32
CA MET A 344 14.88 7.27 -19.54
C MET A 344 15.42 8.58 -20.09
N VAL A 345 14.51 9.50 -20.41
CA VAL A 345 14.87 10.89 -20.75
C VAL A 345 14.45 11.77 -19.58
N LYS A 346 15.38 12.59 -19.10
CA LYS A 346 15.14 13.56 -18.02
C LYS A 346 15.49 14.95 -18.49
N CYS A 347 14.51 15.85 -18.43
CA CYS A 347 14.69 17.25 -18.75
C CYS A 347 14.90 18.04 -17.48
N TYR A 348 15.90 18.91 -17.50
CA TYR A 348 16.23 19.82 -16.44
C TYR A 348 16.12 21.25 -16.93
N HIS A 349 15.89 22.17 -16.01
CA HIS A 349 16.04 23.60 -16.17
C HIS A 349 17.20 24.05 -15.29
N LYS A 350 18.19 24.73 -15.87
CA LYS A 350 19.23 25.40 -15.08
C LYS A 350 18.65 26.74 -14.57
N GLN A 351 18.72 26.96 -13.27
CA GLN A 351 18.29 28.24 -12.68
C GLN A 351 19.21 29.37 -13.13
N LEU A 352 18.66 30.56 -13.38
CA LEU A 352 19.42 31.73 -13.78
C LEU A 352 20.40 32.17 -12.69
N GLN A 353 19.99 32.03 -11.43
CA GLN A 353 20.81 32.35 -10.26
C GLN A 353 21.36 31.07 -9.63
N GLY A 354 22.69 30.98 -9.49
CA GLY A 354 23.36 29.87 -8.82
C GLY A 354 23.70 28.68 -9.73
N THR A 355 23.95 27.52 -9.11
CA THR A 355 24.35 26.27 -9.78
C THR A 355 23.32 25.17 -9.69
N GLU A 356 22.13 25.48 -9.15
CA GLU A 356 21.05 24.54 -8.98
C GLU A 356 20.30 24.29 -10.30
N ARG A 357 19.52 23.21 -10.28
CA ARG A 357 18.71 22.79 -11.42
C ARG A 357 17.40 22.19 -10.94
N ASP A 358 16.35 22.49 -11.66
CA ASP A 358 15.04 21.93 -11.44
C ASP A 358 14.78 20.79 -12.43
N VAL A 359 14.09 19.76 -11.96
CA VAL A 359 13.57 18.73 -12.86
C VAL A 359 12.30 19.29 -13.51
N VAL A 360 12.31 19.39 -14.84
CA VAL A 360 11.13 19.81 -15.61
C VAL A 360 10.19 18.62 -15.77
N PHE A 361 10.74 17.48 -16.20
CA PHE A 361 10.04 16.21 -16.32
C PHE A 361 11.01 15.03 -16.45
N ARG A 362 10.49 13.81 -16.26
CA ARG A 362 11.12 12.54 -16.63
C ARG A 362 10.14 11.70 -17.44
N VAL A 363 10.66 10.90 -18.37
CA VAL A 363 9.88 9.86 -19.07
C VAL A 363 10.72 8.60 -19.23
N GLN A 364 10.13 7.44 -18.96
CA GLN A 364 10.75 6.15 -19.27
C GLN A 364 9.94 5.39 -20.32
N PHE A 365 10.60 4.82 -21.31
CA PHE A 365 9.98 3.94 -22.31
C PHE A 365 10.90 2.74 -22.59
N HIS A 366 10.42 1.78 -23.36
CA HIS A 366 11.22 0.61 -23.74
C HIS A 366 11.27 0.52 -25.27
N THR A 367 12.46 0.31 -25.84
CA THR A 367 12.63 0.33 -27.31
C THR A 367 11.84 -0.77 -28.01
N CYS A 368 11.59 -1.90 -27.35
CA CYS A 368 10.87 -3.02 -27.97
C CYS A 368 9.37 -2.75 -28.23
N THR A 369 8.81 -1.65 -27.72
CA THR A 369 7.40 -1.30 -27.96
C THR A 369 7.24 -0.24 -29.05
N ILE A 370 8.34 0.26 -29.60
CA ILE A 370 8.35 1.34 -30.59
C ILE A 370 8.19 0.73 -31.98
N HIS A 371 7.17 1.14 -32.73
CA HIS A 371 6.96 0.71 -34.12
C HIS A 371 6.91 1.88 -35.11
N SER A 372 6.75 3.09 -34.60
CA SER A 372 6.77 4.34 -35.35
C SER A 372 8.16 4.99 -35.32
N THR A 373 8.41 5.89 -36.26
CA THR A 373 9.63 6.72 -36.31
C THR A 373 9.63 7.84 -35.27
N GLN A 374 8.50 8.09 -34.63
CA GLN A 374 8.30 9.15 -33.64
C GLN A 374 7.59 8.61 -32.40
N LEU A 375 7.99 9.12 -31.24
CA LEU A 375 7.29 8.94 -29.97
C LEU A 375 6.81 10.30 -29.46
N TRP A 376 5.55 10.34 -29.03
CA TRP A 376 4.90 11.52 -28.50
C TRP A 376 4.47 11.23 -27.06
N PHE A 377 4.74 12.18 -26.16
CA PHE A 377 4.31 12.11 -24.77
C PHE A 377 3.62 13.43 -24.41
N SER A 378 2.34 13.35 -24.02
CA SER A 378 1.62 14.52 -23.49
C SER A 378 2.05 14.83 -22.06
N LYS A 379 1.66 15.99 -21.52
CA LYS A 379 2.04 16.45 -20.17
C LYS A 379 1.66 15.43 -19.08
N ASP A 380 0.51 14.79 -19.20
CA ASP A 380 0.01 13.77 -18.27
C ASP A 380 0.74 12.41 -18.37
N GLU A 381 1.52 12.21 -19.43
CA GLU A 381 2.38 11.04 -19.63
C GLU A 381 3.82 11.24 -19.13
N LEU A 382 4.14 12.42 -18.61
CA LEU A 382 5.46 12.79 -18.13
C LEU A 382 5.51 12.75 -16.59
N ASP A 383 6.46 12.00 -16.04
CA ASP A 383 6.71 11.97 -14.60
C ASP A 383 7.25 13.31 -14.14
N GLU A 384 6.91 13.72 -12.92
CA GLU A 384 7.42 14.96 -12.31
C GLU A 384 7.16 16.23 -13.16
N ALA A 385 6.37 16.13 -14.23
CA ALA A 385 6.02 17.26 -15.08
C ALA A 385 5.45 18.36 -14.19
N TRP A 386 6.23 19.43 -14.06
CA TRP A 386 6.05 20.55 -13.14
C TRP A 386 4.59 20.70 -12.71
N ARG A 387 4.29 20.27 -11.48
CA ARG A 387 2.94 20.04 -10.93
C ARG A 387 2.11 21.31 -11.02
N GLY A 388 1.41 21.50 -12.14
CA GLY A 388 0.51 22.61 -12.37
C GLY A 388 -0.93 22.17 -12.18
N GLU A 389 -1.49 22.42 -10.99
CA GLU A 389 -2.81 23.02 -10.98
C GLU A 389 -2.67 24.39 -11.67
N GLN A 390 -3.44 24.57 -12.74
CA GLN A 390 -3.62 25.80 -13.50
C GLN A 390 -2.36 26.47 -14.08
N ARG A 391 -2.12 26.22 -15.37
CA ARG A 391 -2.10 27.24 -16.45
C ARG A 391 -1.89 26.50 -17.77
N GLY A 392 -2.71 26.87 -18.75
CA GLY A 392 -3.05 26.11 -19.96
C GLY A 392 -1.96 26.01 -21.02
#